data_AF-A0A7J3VUI4-F1
#
_entry.id   AF-A0A7J3VUI4-F1
#
_cell.length_a   1.000
_cell.length_b   1.000
_cell.length_c   1.000
_cell.angle_alpha   90.00
_cell.angle_beta   90.00
_cell.angle_gamma   90.00
#
_symmetry.space_group_name_H-M   'P 1'
#
loop_
_entity.id
_entity.type
_entity.pdbx_description
1 polymer ?
#
loop_
_entity_poly.entity_id
_entity_poly.type
_entity_poly.pdbx_seq_one_letter_code
_entity_poly.pdbx_strand_id
1 'polypeptide(L)' 'MAADEALMQAMRLVEAARTNPEVSKKASGWGKVVQFKPSDGKPFYIHSSAGVLAVSEGLHPNPSASI' A
#
# COMPACT_ATOMS: atom_id res chain seq x y z
N MET A 1 8.31 -3.12 -17.06
CA MET A 1 8.99 -3.74 -15.91
C MET A 1 7.91 -4.11 -14.92
N ALA A 2 7.92 -5.32 -14.35
CA ALA A 2 6.81 -5.85 -13.56
C ALA A 2 6.59 -5.05 -12.26
N ALA A 3 7.68 -4.49 -11.71
CA ALA A 3 7.65 -3.63 -10.54
C ALA A 3 6.85 -2.33 -10.70
N ASP A 4 6.97 -1.65 -11.85
CA ASP A 4 6.21 -0.42 -12.12
C ASP A 4 4.70 -0.72 -12.25
N GLU A 5 4.39 -1.90 -12.79
CA GLU A 5 3.01 -2.40 -12.87
C GLU A 5 2.46 -2.72 -11.48
N ALA A 6 3.26 -3.34 -10.61
CA ALA A 6 2.87 -3.61 -9.22
C ALA A 6 2.58 -2.31 -8.45
N LEU A 7 3.41 -1.28 -8.60
CA LEU A 7 3.19 0.02 -7.99
C LEU A 7 1.91 0.68 -8.51
N MET A 8 1.69 0.67 -9.84
CA MET A 8 0.47 1.20 -10.44
C MET A 8 -0.78 0.46 -9.97
N GLN A 9 -0.73 -0.86 -9.84
CA GLN A 9 -1.83 -1.65 -9.32
C GLN A 9 -2.10 -1.35 -7.85
N ALA A 10 -1.06 -1.19 -7.03
CA ALA A 10 -1.21 -0.79 -5.63
C ALA A 10 -1.89 0.57 -5.51
N MET A 11 -1.51 1.55 -6.33
CA MET A 11 -2.15 2.87 -6.36
C MET A 11 -3.63 2.77 -6.72
N ARG A 12 -3.98 2.03 -7.78
CA ARG A 12 -5.37 1.82 -8.20
C ARG A 12 -6.20 1.10 -7.13
N LEU A 13 -5.61 0.11 -6.45
CA LEU A 13 -6.28 -0.62 -5.38
C LEU A 13 -6.57 0.29 -4.18
N VAL A 14 -5.60 1.13 -3.80
CA VAL A 14 -5.80 2.11 -2.73
C VAL A 14 -6.86 3.14 -3.10
N GLU A 15 -6.89 3.60 -4.34
CA GLU A 15 -7.92 4.51 -4.84
C GLU A 15 -9.32 3.88 -4.81
N ALA A 16 -9.45 2.63 -5.27
CA ALA A 16 -10.70 1.88 -5.19
C ALA A 16 -11.14 1.61 -3.74
N ALA A 17 -10.19 1.37 -2.84
CA ALA A 17 -10.48 1.20 -1.42
C ALA A 17 -11.01 2.48 -0.76
N ARG A 18 -10.60 3.66 -1.25
CA ARG A 18 -11.09 4.96 -0.77
C ARG A 18 -12.52 5.25 -1.19
N THR A 19 -12.89 4.86 -2.41
CA THR A 19 -14.22 5.11 -2.97
C THR A 19 -15.26 4.08 -2.50
N ASN A 20 -14.81 2.95 -1.94
CA ASN A 20 -15.70 1.95 -1.34
C ASN A 20 -15.88 2.20 0.18
N PRO A 21 -17.10 2.56 0.65
CA PRO A 21 -17.35 2.89 2.06
C PRO A 21 -17.05 1.75 3.04
N GLU A 22 -17.30 0.50 2.64
CA GLU A 22 -17.07 -0.67 3.50
C GLU A 22 -15.57 -0.95 3.66
N VAL A 23 -14.82 -0.83 2.57
CA VAL A 23 -13.37 -0.99 2.59
C VAL A 23 -12.72 0.15 3.35
N SER A 24 -13.16 1.39 3.13
CA SER A 24 -12.68 2.58 3.86
C SER A 24 -12.90 2.43 5.37
N LYS A 25 -14.06 1.93 5.81
CA LYS A 25 -14.34 1.66 7.22
C LYS A 25 -13.39 0.59 7.81
N LYS A 26 -13.08 -0.47 7.05
CA LYS A 26 -12.12 -1.50 7.48
C LYS A 26 -10.68 -0.98 7.50
N ALA A 27 -10.31 -0.14 6.53
CA ALA A 27 -9.01 0.53 6.43
C ALA A 27 -8.74 1.49 7.59
N SER A 28 -9.79 2.10 8.16
CA SER A 28 -9.67 2.97 9.33
C SER A 28 -9.07 2.27 10.54
N GLY A 29 -9.37 0.98 10.73
CA GLY A 29 -8.77 0.15 11.78
C GLY A 29 -7.46 -0.54 11.38
N TRP A 30 -6.99 -0.36 10.15
CA TRP A 30 -5.83 -1.08 9.64
C TRP A 30 -4.52 -0.39 10.06
N GLY A 31 -3.90 -0.86 11.16
CA GLY A 31 -2.65 -0.30 11.68
C GLY A 31 -1.36 -1.00 11.20
N LYS A 32 -1.40 -1.78 10.11
CA LYS A 32 -0.21 -2.51 9.62
C LYS A 32 0.37 -1.84 8.38
N VAL A 33 1.67 -2.03 8.20
CA VAL A 33 2.42 -1.59 7.02
C VAL A 33 2.92 -2.81 6.27
N VAL A 34 2.60 -2.92 4.99
CA VAL A 34 3.07 -4.00 4.11
C VAL A 34 4.08 -3.44 3.13
N GLN A 35 5.32 -3.90 3.22
CA GLN A 35 6.40 -3.53 2.33
C GLN A 35 6.43 -4.47 1.12
N PHE A 36 6.58 -3.90 -0.07
CA PHE A 36 6.83 -4.61 -1.31
C PHE A 36 8.25 -4.32 -1.78
N LYS A 37 9.00 -5.37 -2.14
CA LYS A 37 10.37 -5.31 -2.66
C LYS A 37 10.47 -6.09 -3.97
N PRO A 38 9.87 -5.59 -5.06
CA PRO A 38 9.99 -6.25 -6.35
C PRO A 38 11.46 -6.32 -6.79
N SER A 39 11.85 -7.45 -7.38
CA SER A 39 13.23 -7.72 -7.80
C SER A 39 13.73 -6.81 -8.93
N ASP A 40 12.82 -6.24 -9.72
CA ASP A 40 13.09 -5.45 -10.93
C ASP A 40 12.57 -4.00 -10.85
N GLY A 41 12.41 -3.42 -9.65
CA GLY A 41 12.09 -2.00 -9.54
C GLY A 41 12.14 -1.42 -8.13
N LYS A 42 11.48 -0.27 -7.95
CA LYS A 42 11.59 0.50 -6.71
C LYS A 42 10.73 -0.13 -5.61
N PRO A 43 11.27 -0.30 -4.39
CA PRO A 43 10.48 -0.67 -3.24
C PRO A 43 9.36 0.35 -2.99
N PHE A 44 8.24 -0.11 -2.45
CA PHE A 44 7.13 0.73 -2.00
C PHE A 44 6.39 0.03 -0.88
N TYR A 45 5.55 0.75 -0.14
CA TYR A 45 4.75 0.16 0.93
C TYR A 45 3.33 0.70 0.96
N ILE A 46 2.42 -0.14 1.42
CA ILE A 46 1.02 0.20 1.68
C ILE A 46 0.84 0.35 3.19
N HIS A 47 0.19 1.43 3.60
CA HIS A 47 -0.08 1.76 4.99
C HIS A 47 -1.42 2.48 5.13
N SER A 48 -1.95 2.56 6.36
CA SER A 48 -3.04 3.46 6.68
C SER A 48 -2.48 4.78 7.22
N SER A 49 -2.96 5.89 6.67
CA SER A 49 -2.67 7.25 7.11
C SER A 49 -4.00 7.97 7.35
N ALA A 50 -4.20 8.50 8.55
CA ALA A 50 -5.45 9.15 8.96
C ALA A 50 -6.72 8.28 8.73
N GLY A 51 -6.58 6.95 8.87
CA GLY A 51 -7.67 6.00 8.69
C GLY A 51 -7.99 5.66 7.23
N VAL A 52 -7.12 6.03 6.30
CA VAL A 52 -7.28 5.78 4.87
C VAL A 52 -6.03 5.12 4.30
N LEU A 53 -6.19 4.20 3.36
CA LEU A 53 -5.05 3.56 2.73
C LEU A 53 -4.26 4.54 1.87
N ALA A 54 -2.95 4.37 1.88
CA ALA A 54 -1.99 5.12 1.09
C ALA A 54 -0.89 4.18 0.59
N VAL A 55 -0.30 4.54 -0.55
CA VAL A 55 0.92 3.95 -1.07
C VAL A 55 2.01 5.00 -0.96
N SER A 56 3.19 4.59 -0.49
CA SER A 56 4.38 5.42 -0.46
C SER A 56 5.54 4.68 -1.11
N GLU A 57 6.34 5.40 -1.90
CA GLU A 57 7.56 4.85 -2.49
C GLU A 57 8.67 4.73 -1.44
N GLY A 58 9.56 3.75 -1.64
CA GLY A 58 10.72 3.50 -0.81
C GLY A 58 10.53 2.38 0.23
N LEU A 59 11.37 2.44 1.26
CA LEU A 59 11.45 1.45 2.33
C LEU A 59 10.88 2.04 3.63
N HIS A 60 9.93 1.33 4.24
CA HIS A 60 9.46 1.66 5.57
C HIS A 60 10.48 1.17 6.62
N PRO A 61 10.80 1.95 7.67
CA PRO A 61 11.81 1.57 8.66
C PRO A 61 11.41 0.38 9.54
N ASN A 62 10.10 0.17 9.75
CA ASN A 62 9.58 -0.94 10.54
C ASN A 62 8.28 -1.49 9.92
N PRO A 63 8.36 -2.27 8.83
CA PRO A 63 7.18 -2.81 8.19
C PRO A 63 6.60 -3.97 9.03
N SER A 64 5.29 -4.12 9.03
CA SER A 64 4.63 -5.25 9.71
C SER A 64 4.81 -6.57 8.95
N ALA A 65 4.96 -6.49 7.63
CA ALA A 65 5.26 -7.61 6.75
C ALA A 65 6.05 -7.10 5.54
N SER A 66 6.90 -7.94 4.96
CA SER A 66 7.61 -7.66 3.71
C SER A 66 7.36 -8.79 2.72
N ILE A 67 7.08 -8.42 1.48
CA ILE A 67 6.81 -9.30 0.35
C ILE A 67 7.77 -8.95 -0.78
#